data_AF-A0A533S5H2-F1
#
_entry.id   AF-A0A533S5H2-F1
#
_cell.length_a   1.000
_cell.length_b   1.000
_cell.length_c   1.000
_cell.angle_alpha   90.00
_cell.angle_beta   90.00
_cell.angle_gamma   90.00
#
_symmetry.space_group_name_H-M   'P 1'
#
loop_
_entity.id
_entity.type
_entity.pdbx_description
1 polymer ?
#
loop_
_entity_poly.entity_id
_entity_poly.type
_entity_poly.pdbx_seq_one_letter_code
_entity_poly.pdbx_strand_id
1 'polypeptide(L)'
;MHGLKEWLENSNVLLDGVLGTGITLPLKDEIASVLRAVNQSETVPHVIAIDCPSGVDCDSGVAAEDTIPADVTACMQAVKQGLLRFPAFEYVGELRVVDLGLPEDLTTDKDIQLFMADGATVAGYLPDRPDTAHKGTFGTLLIAAGSTYYTGATLLSARGAYRIGTGLVRLAIPAPLHGTLAGHFPEATWLLLPHEMGMIAESGADLILKNLDRVTALLVGPGLGNEDTTAAFIEKLLTGKQSTHRSAAFGFLPSRANDSNEEHVVMPPMVVDADGLRLMARLKNWPDLLPPGSIVTPHPGEMSALTGLPVEQIQADRLEIARKYAQEWRT
;
A
#
# COMPACT_ATOMS: atom_id res chain seq x y z
N MET A 1 -5.03 -16.18 -44.95
CA MET A 1 -6.08 -15.22 -44.57
C MET A 1 -7.49 -15.80 -44.70
N HIS A 2 -7.92 -16.36 -45.85
CA HIS A 2 -9.29 -16.91 -45.98
C HIS A 2 -9.62 -18.00 -44.95
N GLY A 3 -8.73 -19.00 -44.77
CA GLY A 3 -8.92 -20.05 -43.76
C GLY A 3 -8.90 -19.55 -42.31
N LEU A 4 -8.17 -18.47 -42.01
CA LEU A 4 -8.14 -17.89 -40.66
C LEU A 4 -9.52 -17.31 -40.31
N LYS A 5 -10.13 -16.55 -41.22
CA LYS A 5 -11.47 -15.99 -41.02
C LYS A 5 -12.51 -17.08 -40.78
N GLU A 6 -12.49 -18.13 -41.60
CA GLU A 6 -13.38 -19.28 -41.44
C GLU A 6 -13.17 -19.99 -40.09
N TRP A 7 -11.92 -20.14 -39.63
CA TRP A 7 -11.64 -20.71 -38.31
C TRP A 7 -12.15 -19.84 -37.17
N LEU A 8 -11.99 -18.52 -37.25
CA LEU A 8 -12.50 -17.59 -36.24
C LEU A 8 -14.02 -17.63 -36.15
N GLU A 9 -14.72 -17.65 -37.29
CA GLU A 9 -16.20 -17.68 -37.34
C GLU A 9 -16.79 -19.00 -36.81
N ASN A 10 -16.06 -20.12 -36.95
CA ASN A 10 -16.54 -21.47 -36.61
C ASN A 10 -15.95 -22.04 -35.31
N SER A 11 -15.14 -21.26 -34.58
CA SER A 11 -14.53 -21.70 -33.31
C SER A 11 -15.16 -21.01 -32.11
N ASN A 12 -15.20 -21.70 -30.97
CA ASN A 12 -15.65 -21.11 -29.71
C ASN A 12 -14.48 -20.60 -28.84
N VAL A 13 -13.28 -21.12 -29.08
CA VAL A 13 -12.06 -20.78 -28.33
C VAL A 13 -10.92 -20.56 -29.30
N LEU A 14 -10.13 -19.52 -29.08
CA LEU A 14 -8.86 -19.26 -29.73
C LEU A 14 -7.75 -19.51 -28.71
N LEU A 15 -6.84 -20.42 -29.01
CA LEU A 15 -5.64 -20.63 -28.20
C LEU A 15 -4.48 -19.84 -28.80
N ASP A 16 -4.03 -18.83 -28.09
CA ASP A 16 -2.83 -18.09 -28.44
C ASP A 16 -1.61 -18.76 -27.80
N GLY A 17 -0.89 -19.54 -28.61
CA GLY A 17 0.41 -20.13 -28.25
C GLY A 17 1.46 -19.84 -29.31
N VAL A 18 1.35 -18.70 -30.00
CA VAL A 18 2.25 -18.36 -31.12
C VAL A 18 3.65 -18.03 -30.60
N LEU A 19 3.73 -17.30 -29.50
CA LEU A 19 4.96 -16.90 -28.82
C LEU A 19 4.80 -17.01 -27.30
N GLY A 20 5.87 -17.41 -26.62
CA GLY A 20 5.94 -17.52 -25.16
C GLY A 20 7.03 -16.64 -24.57
N THR A 21 7.69 -17.08 -23.49
CA THR A 21 8.87 -16.38 -22.96
C THR A 21 10.01 -16.25 -23.98
N GLY A 22 10.79 -15.17 -23.91
CA GLY A 22 12.00 -14.98 -24.72
C GLY A 22 11.76 -14.36 -26.10
N ILE A 23 10.60 -13.72 -26.32
CA ILE A 23 10.39 -12.93 -27.53
C ILE A 23 11.39 -11.78 -27.63
N THR A 24 11.67 -11.36 -28.86
CA THR A 24 12.32 -10.08 -29.13
C THR A 24 11.32 -9.20 -29.86
N LEU A 25 11.08 -8.00 -29.34
CA LEU A 25 10.30 -6.97 -30.00
C LEU A 25 11.20 -6.09 -30.88
N PRO A 26 10.69 -5.56 -32.02
CA PRO A 26 9.34 -5.73 -32.55
C PRO A 26 9.08 -7.13 -33.13
N LEU A 27 7.79 -7.51 -33.23
CA LEU A 27 7.38 -8.77 -33.83
C LEU A 27 7.83 -8.86 -35.30
N LYS A 28 8.14 -10.07 -35.76
CA LYS A 28 8.32 -10.34 -37.19
C LYS A 28 7.01 -10.09 -37.93
N ASP A 29 7.08 -9.47 -39.11
CA ASP A 29 5.90 -9.10 -39.91
C ASP A 29 4.94 -10.27 -40.15
N GLU A 30 5.45 -11.48 -40.37
CA GLU A 30 4.63 -12.68 -40.56
C GLU A 30 3.72 -12.93 -39.34
N ILE A 31 4.25 -12.83 -38.13
CA ILE A 31 3.50 -13.02 -36.88
C ILE A 31 2.57 -11.83 -36.63
N ALA A 32 3.12 -10.61 -36.73
CA ALA A 32 2.36 -9.37 -36.54
C ALA A 32 1.13 -9.32 -37.45
N SER A 33 1.27 -9.75 -38.71
CA SER A 33 0.17 -9.78 -39.68
C SER A 33 -0.95 -10.74 -39.28
N VAL A 34 -0.63 -11.88 -38.66
CA VAL A 34 -1.61 -12.85 -38.19
C VAL A 34 -2.36 -12.30 -36.97
N LEU A 35 -1.63 -11.80 -35.97
CA LEU A 35 -2.25 -11.24 -34.76
C LEU A 35 -3.13 -10.03 -35.09
N ARG A 36 -2.65 -9.15 -35.98
CA ARG A 36 -3.44 -8.02 -36.51
C ARG A 36 -4.71 -8.48 -37.21
N ALA A 37 -4.65 -9.54 -38.00
CA ALA A 37 -5.81 -10.09 -38.69
C ALA A 37 -6.87 -10.60 -37.70
N VAL A 38 -6.43 -11.22 -36.60
CA VAL A 38 -7.35 -11.64 -35.52
C VAL A 38 -7.97 -10.42 -34.85
N ASN A 39 -7.16 -9.43 -34.44
CA ASN A 39 -7.65 -8.20 -33.80
C ASN A 39 -8.62 -7.39 -34.68
N GLN A 40 -8.49 -7.47 -36.01
CA GLN A 40 -9.35 -6.77 -36.97
C GLN A 40 -10.55 -7.61 -37.43
N SER A 41 -10.72 -8.83 -36.92
CA SER A 41 -11.84 -9.70 -37.30
C SER A 41 -13.12 -9.26 -36.60
N GLU A 42 -14.27 -9.39 -37.29
CA GLU A 42 -15.59 -9.04 -36.73
C GLU A 42 -15.99 -9.96 -35.58
N THR A 43 -15.49 -11.20 -35.58
CA THR A 43 -15.71 -12.18 -34.54
C THR A 43 -14.37 -12.71 -34.06
N VAL A 44 -14.14 -12.62 -32.76
CA VAL A 44 -13.01 -13.23 -32.07
C VAL A 44 -13.59 -14.16 -31.02
N PRO A 45 -13.31 -15.47 -31.08
CA PRO A 45 -13.74 -16.42 -30.05
C PRO A 45 -13.12 -16.10 -28.69
N HIS A 46 -13.53 -16.81 -27.64
CA HIS A 46 -12.93 -16.66 -26.32
C HIS A 46 -11.42 -16.94 -26.37
N VAL A 47 -10.59 -15.98 -25.99
CA VAL A 47 -9.13 -16.05 -26.18
C VAL A 47 -8.45 -16.57 -24.93
N ILE A 48 -7.71 -17.66 -25.07
CA ILE A 48 -6.85 -18.19 -24.02
C ILE A 48 -5.40 -18.08 -24.49
N ALA A 49 -4.62 -17.23 -23.81
CA ALA A 49 -3.19 -17.18 -24.01
C ALA A 49 -2.49 -18.30 -23.23
N ILE A 50 -1.59 -19.01 -23.89
CA ILE A 50 -0.77 -20.07 -23.33
C ILE A 50 0.55 -19.44 -22.92
N ASP A 51 0.84 -19.48 -21.62
CA ASP A 51 1.98 -18.86 -20.95
C ASP A 51 1.94 -17.33 -20.85
N CYS A 52 1.81 -16.64 -21.99
CA CYS A 52 1.62 -15.20 -22.09
C CYS A 52 0.91 -14.83 -23.41
N PRO A 53 0.22 -13.67 -23.50
CA PRO A 53 -0.26 -13.17 -24.79
C PRO A 53 0.91 -12.95 -25.76
N SER A 54 0.77 -13.46 -26.98
CA SER A 54 1.80 -13.35 -28.02
C SER A 54 2.02 -11.88 -28.38
N GLY A 55 3.28 -11.43 -28.22
CA GLY A 55 3.63 -10.01 -28.40
C GLY A 55 3.97 -9.30 -27.09
N VAL A 56 3.88 -9.98 -25.95
CA VAL A 56 4.28 -9.45 -24.65
C VAL A 56 5.68 -9.90 -24.24
N ASP A 57 6.54 -8.94 -23.91
CA ASP A 57 7.79 -9.19 -23.19
C ASP A 57 7.47 -9.50 -21.71
N CYS A 58 7.71 -10.75 -21.33
CA CYS A 58 7.43 -11.28 -20.00
C CYS A 58 8.29 -10.69 -18.87
N ASP A 59 9.36 -9.96 -19.18
CA ASP A 59 10.21 -9.30 -18.18
C ASP A 59 9.86 -7.82 -18.04
N SER A 60 9.78 -7.10 -19.16
CA SER A 60 9.57 -5.65 -19.16
C SER A 60 8.10 -5.24 -19.09
N GLY A 61 7.19 -6.08 -19.60
CA GLY A 61 5.78 -5.75 -19.77
C GLY A 61 5.47 -4.90 -21.01
N VAL A 62 6.46 -4.66 -21.88
CA VAL A 62 6.22 -4.05 -23.19
C VAL A 62 5.40 -5.02 -24.03
N ALA A 63 4.36 -4.50 -24.68
CA ALA A 63 3.49 -5.25 -25.58
C ALA A 63 3.57 -4.68 -27.00
N ALA A 64 3.56 -5.56 -28.01
CA ALA A 64 3.40 -5.15 -29.39
C ALA A 64 1.98 -4.61 -29.63
N GLU A 65 1.83 -3.63 -30.53
CA GLU A 65 0.52 -3.06 -30.88
C GLU A 65 -0.47 -4.12 -31.40
N ASP A 66 0.04 -5.13 -32.10
CA ASP A 66 -0.77 -6.21 -32.67
C ASP A 66 -1.09 -7.33 -31.66
N THR A 67 -0.70 -7.23 -30.38
CA THR A 67 -0.99 -8.25 -29.34
C THR A 67 -2.50 -8.46 -29.22
N ILE A 68 -2.95 -9.72 -29.16
CA ILE A 68 -4.37 -10.06 -28.98
C ILE A 68 -4.69 -10.01 -27.48
N PRO A 69 -5.69 -9.24 -27.02
CA PRO A 69 -6.13 -9.31 -25.64
C PRO A 69 -6.72 -10.69 -25.33
N ALA A 70 -6.18 -11.34 -24.31
CA ALA A 70 -6.70 -12.59 -23.81
C ALA A 70 -7.85 -12.37 -22.82
N ASP A 71 -8.83 -13.26 -22.83
CA ASP A 71 -9.81 -13.34 -21.75
C ASP A 71 -9.22 -14.06 -20.54
N VAL A 72 -8.37 -15.06 -20.78
CA VAL A 72 -7.64 -15.83 -19.76
C VAL A 72 -6.20 -16.06 -20.23
N THR A 73 -5.23 -15.87 -19.35
CA THR A 73 -3.84 -16.30 -19.59
C THR A 73 -3.50 -17.46 -18.66
N ALA A 74 -3.23 -18.63 -19.25
CA ALA A 74 -2.75 -19.81 -18.55
C ALA A 74 -1.22 -19.72 -18.38
N CYS A 75 -0.75 -19.14 -17.28
CA CYS A 75 0.67 -19.01 -16.98
C CYS A 75 1.28 -20.36 -16.57
N MET A 76 2.29 -20.81 -17.30
CA MET A 76 2.95 -22.08 -16.99
C MET A 76 3.88 -21.90 -15.78
N GLN A 77 3.67 -22.68 -14.72
CA GLN A 77 4.36 -22.68 -13.41
C GLN A 77 4.23 -21.40 -12.57
N ALA A 78 4.39 -20.22 -13.16
CA ALA A 78 4.42 -18.95 -12.45
C ALA A 78 3.95 -17.80 -13.35
N VAL A 79 3.43 -16.75 -12.71
CA VAL A 79 3.14 -15.48 -13.39
C VAL A 79 4.45 -14.74 -13.64
N LYS A 80 4.68 -14.34 -14.90
CA LYS A 80 5.87 -13.59 -15.29
C LYS A 80 5.68 -12.12 -14.93
N GLN A 81 6.71 -11.48 -14.38
CA GLN A 81 6.62 -10.12 -13.84
C GLN A 81 6.10 -9.07 -14.83
N GLY A 82 6.45 -9.21 -16.11
CA GLY A 82 6.03 -8.31 -17.17
C GLY A 82 4.52 -8.34 -17.39
N LEU A 83 3.86 -9.47 -17.12
CA LEU A 83 2.41 -9.60 -17.23
C LEU A 83 1.66 -8.74 -16.21
N LEU A 84 2.32 -8.33 -15.12
CA LEU A 84 1.76 -7.45 -14.08
C LEU A 84 2.10 -5.98 -14.29
N ARG A 85 2.79 -5.64 -15.39
CA ARG A 85 3.18 -4.27 -15.75
C ARG A 85 2.33 -3.80 -16.93
N PHE A 86 2.04 -2.50 -16.97
CA PHE A 86 1.40 -1.88 -18.13
C PHE A 86 2.43 -1.62 -19.23
N PRO A 87 2.09 -1.80 -20.51
CA PRO A 87 0.75 -2.11 -21.04
C PRO A 87 0.35 -3.59 -21.01
N ALA A 88 1.28 -4.54 -20.82
CA ALA A 88 0.98 -5.98 -20.88
C ALA A 88 -0.22 -6.43 -20.04
N PHE A 89 -0.39 -5.88 -18.82
CA PHE A 89 -1.52 -6.19 -17.94
C PHE A 89 -2.90 -5.93 -18.57
N GLU A 90 -3.00 -5.08 -19.60
CA GLU A 90 -4.26 -4.85 -20.34
C GLU A 90 -4.62 -6.02 -21.27
N TYR A 91 -3.65 -6.87 -21.61
CA TYR A 91 -3.81 -7.97 -22.57
C TYR A 91 -3.95 -9.35 -21.91
N VAL A 92 -3.75 -9.47 -20.59
CA VAL A 92 -3.64 -10.80 -19.95
C VAL A 92 -4.96 -11.42 -19.52
N GLY A 93 -6.02 -10.64 -19.39
CA GLY A 93 -7.31 -11.13 -18.87
C GLY A 93 -7.18 -11.72 -17.47
N GLU A 94 -7.91 -12.82 -17.21
CA GLU A 94 -7.77 -13.57 -15.97
C GLU A 94 -6.47 -14.40 -15.96
N LEU A 95 -5.59 -14.16 -14.99
CA LEU A 95 -4.37 -14.95 -14.80
C LEU A 95 -4.69 -16.27 -14.08
N ARG A 96 -4.26 -17.40 -14.67
CA ARG A 96 -4.36 -18.73 -14.07
C ARG A 96 -3.00 -19.41 -14.10
N VAL A 97 -2.46 -19.75 -12.93
CA VAL A 97 -1.21 -20.51 -12.85
C VAL A 97 -1.51 -22.00 -13.06
N VAL A 98 -0.80 -22.62 -14.00
CA VAL A 98 -0.86 -24.05 -14.28
C VAL A 98 0.41 -24.70 -13.74
N ASP A 99 0.26 -25.57 -12.74
CA ASP A 99 1.36 -26.36 -12.19
C ASP A 99 1.89 -27.35 -13.23
N LEU A 100 3.20 -27.32 -13.47
CA LEU A 100 3.87 -28.24 -14.39
C LEU A 100 4.36 -29.53 -13.72
N GLY A 101 4.17 -29.68 -12.41
CA GLY A 101 4.68 -30.80 -11.63
C GLY A 101 6.20 -30.73 -11.44
N LEU A 102 6.75 -29.52 -11.31
CA LEU A 102 8.18 -29.35 -11.05
C LEU A 102 8.55 -29.88 -9.64
N PRO A 103 9.77 -30.40 -9.43
CA PRO A 103 10.23 -30.81 -8.10
C PRO A 103 10.26 -29.64 -7.11
N GLU A 104 9.93 -29.88 -5.83
CA GLU A 104 9.82 -28.85 -4.77
C GLU A 104 11.15 -28.21 -4.32
N ASP A 105 12.29 -28.66 -4.86
CA ASP A 105 13.64 -28.27 -4.42
C ASP A 105 14.53 -27.80 -5.60
N LEU A 106 13.96 -27.10 -6.57
CA LEU A 106 14.77 -26.52 -7.64
C LEU A 106 15.70 -25.46 -7.06
N THR A 107 16.98 -25.52 -7.45
CA THR A 107 17.97 -24.50 -7.03
C THR A 107 17.55 -23.10 -7.48
N THR A 108 16.88 -23.00 -8.62
CA THR A 108 16.35 -21.76 -9.17
C THR A 108 15.26 -21.14 -8.31
N ASP A 109 14.50 -21.93 -7.55
CA ASP A 109 13.41 -21.41 -6.72
C ASP A 109 13.97 -20.62 -5.53
N LYS A 110 15.18 -20.97 -5.07
CA LYS A 110 15.87 -20.24 -4.00
C LYS A 110 16.31 -18.83 -4.40
N ASP A 111 16.42 -18.59 -5.72
CA ASP A 111 16.79 -17.28 -6.26
C ASP A 111 15.56 -16.37 -6.48
N ILE A 112 14.35 -16.93 -6.43
CA ILE A 112 13.10 -16.16 -6.60
C ILE A 112 12.80 -15.37 -5.32
N GLN A 113 12.91 -14.05 -5.40
CA GLN A 113 12.62 -13.14 -4.29
C GLN A 113 11.27 -12.42 -4.40
N LEU A 114 10.50 -12.72 -5.45
CA LEU A 114 9.21 -12.10 -5.73
C LEU A 114 8.13 -13.16 -5.75
N PHE A 115 6.98 -12.84 -5.18
CA PHE A 115 5.77 -13.63 -5.32
C PHE A 115 4.60 -12.73 -5.69
N MET A 116 3.64 -13.27 -6.42
CA MET A 116 2.36 -12.62 -6.66
C MET A 116 1.43 -12.97 -5.50
N ALA A 117 0.99 -11.97 -4.74
CA ALA A 117 0.02 -12.20 -3.69
C ALA A 117 -1.32 -12.64 -4.30
N ASP A 118 -1.85 -13.75 -3.81
CA ASP A 118 -3.16 -14.29 -4.18
C ASP A 118 -4.05 -14.52 -2.94
N GLY A 119 -5.26 -15.04 -3.15
CA GLY A 119 -6.21 -15.28 -2.07
C GLY A 119 -5.71 -16.29 -1.03
N ALA A 120 -4.97 -17.32 -1.46
CA ALA A 120 -4.40 -18.32 -0.56
C ALA A 120 -3.28 -17.71 0.29
N THR A 121 -2.42 -16.91 -0.33
CA THR A 121 -1.35 -16.16 0.33
C THR A 121 -1.92 -15.24 1.41
N VAL A 122 -2.94 -14.44 1.08
CA VAL A 122 -3.58 -13.53 2.04
C VAL A 122 -4.28 -14.30 3.18
N ALA A 123 -4.97 -15.40 2.86
CA ALA A 123 -5.60 -16.24 3.88
C ALA A 123 -4.60 -16.81 4.89
N GLY A 124 -3.39 -17.19 4.43
CA GLY A 124 -2.30 -17.66 5.28
C GLY A 124 -1.73 -16.60 6.24
N TYR A 125 -1.93 -15.32 5.95
CA TYR A 125 -1.49 -14.21 6.81
C TYR A 125 -2.57 -13.70 7.78
N LEU A 126 -3.82 -14.16 7.66
CA LEU A 126 -4.88 -13.73 8.57
C LEU A 126 -4.62 -14.26 9.99
N PRO A 127 -4.77 -13.43 11.04
CA PRO A 127 -4.52 -13.86 12.41
C PRO A 127 -5.61 -14.79 12.93
N ASP A 128 -5.21 -15.73 13.80
CA ASP A 128 -6.13 -16.61 14.51
C ASP A 128 -7.15 -15.81 15.36
N ARG A 129 -8.34 -16.39 15.52
CA ARG A 129 -9.43 -15.85 16.36
C ARG A 129 -9.85 -16.87 17.43
N PRO A 130 -9.08 -17.04 18.53
CA PRO A 130 -9.42 -18.01 19.56
C PRO A 130 -10.73 -17.67 20.28
N ASP A 131 -11.50 -18.69 20.67
CA ASP A 131 -12.76 -18.51 21.42
C ASP A 131 -12.57 -17.83 22.79
N THR A 132 -11.36 -17.92 23.36
CA THR A 132 -10.99 -17.28 24.63
C THR A 132 -10.49 -15.84 24.46
N ALA A 133 -10.53 -15.28 23.25
CA ALA A 133 -10.02 -13.96 22.98
C ALA A 133 -10.84 -12.85 23.65
N HIS A 134 -10.16 -11.75 23.97
CA HIS A 134 -10.78 -10.52 24.47
C HIS A 134 -10.29 -9.33 23.65
N LYS A 135 -10.84 -8.13 23.87
CA LYS A 135 -10.45 -6.92 23.11
C LYS A 135 -8.93 -6.64 23.09
N GLY A 136 -8.20 -6.96 24.16
CA GLY A 136 -6.73 -6.79 24.17
C GLY A 136 -5.95 -7.80 23.30
N THR A 137 -6.57 -8.91 22.89
CA THR A 137 -5.93 -9.98 22.10
C THR A 137 -5.62 -9.49 20.68
N PHE A 138 -6.47 -8.60 20.15
CA PHE A 138 -6.36 -8.08 18.78
C PHE A 138 -5.75 -6.67 18.73
N GLY A 139 -5.02 -6.29 19.78
CA GLY A 139 -4.28 -5.04 19.86
C GLY A 139 -5.14 -3.78 19.99
N THR A 140 -4.44 -2.67 20.23
CA THR A 140 -4.98 -1.31 20.23
C THR A 140 -4.29 -0.49 19.16
N LEU A 141 -5.07 0.07 18.22
CA LEU A 141 -4.59 1.01 17.23
C LEU A 141 -4.88 2.44 17.68
N LEU A 142 -3.85 3.28 17.76
CA LEU A 142 -4.03 4.73 17.91
C LEU A 142 -3.95 5.38 16.52
N ILE A 143 -4.92 6.24 16.18
CA ILE A 143 -4.97 6.92 14.88
C ILE A 143 -4.88 8.43 15.12
N ALA A 144 -3.76 9.03 14.71
CA ALA A 144 -3.55 10.48 14.67
C ALA A 144 -3.82 10.99 13.24
N ALA A 145 -5.07 11.37 12.99
CA ALA A 145 -5.55 11.70 11.65
C ALA A 145 -6.64 12.76 11.69
N GLY A 146 -6.81 13.42 10.55
CA GLY A 146 -7.90 14.35 10.27
C GLY A 146 -7.67 15.77 10.77
N SER A 147 -8.45 16.64 10.17
CA SER A 147 -8.53 18.07 10.45
C SER A 147 -9.94 18.58 10.14
N THR A 148 -10.22 19.85 10.42
CA THR A 148 -11.52 20.46 10.08
C THR A 148 -11.85 20.33 8.59
N TYR A 149 -10.83 20.29 7.72
CA TYR A 149 -11.01 20.14 6.27
C TYR A 149 -11.14 18.68 5.82
N TYR A 150 -10.54 17.74 6.57
CA TYR A 150 -10.40 16.34 6.15
C TYR A 150 -10.92 15.35 7.19
N THR A 151 -12.10 15.61 7.75
CA THR A 151 -12.73 14.74 8.77
C THR A 151 -12.97 13.31 8.27
N GLY A 152 -13.20 13.14 6.96
CA GLY A 152 -13.41 11.84 6.33
C GLY A 152 -12.21 10.90 6.40
N ALA A 153 -10.98 11.43 6.49
CA ALA A 153 -9.77 10.62 6.55
C ALA A 153 -9.72 9.78 7.83
N THR A 154 -10.03 10.38 8.98
CA THR A 154 -10.17 9.66 10.26
C THR A 154 -11.29 8.63 10.19
N LEU A 155 -12.45 8.99 9.62
CA LEU A 155 -13.60 8.10 9.50
C LEU A 155 -13.28 6.84 8.68
N LEU A 156 -12.63 6.98 7.52
CA LEU A 156 -12.31 5.83 6.68
C LEU A 156 -11.23 4.95 7.31
N SER A 157 -10.20 5.57 7.89
CA SER A 157 -9.10 4.86 8.56
C SER A 157 -9.60 4.01 9.74
N ALA A 158 -10.42 4.61 10.60
CA ALA A 158 -10.99 3.93 11.76
C ALA A 158 -11.96 2.79 11.38
N ARG A 159 -12.78 3.00 10.34
CA ARG A 159 -13.64 1.94 9.78
C ARG A 159 -12.82 0.80 9.21
N GLY A 160 -11.72 1.11 8.51
CA GLY A 160 -10.75 0.13 8.03
C GLY A 160 -10.28 -0.74 9.19
N ALA A 161 -9.71 -0.13 10.22
CA ALA A 161 -9.19 -0.81 11.41
C ALA A 161 -10.22 -1.76 12.08
N TYR A 162 -11.45 -1.30 12.26
CA TYR A 162 -12.51 -2.14 12.83
C TYR A 162 -12.93 -3.28 11.91
N ARG A 163 -12.96 -3.09 10.58
CA ARG A 163 -13.32 -4.14 9.62
C ARG A 163 -12.31 -5.28 9.57
N ILE A 164 -11.02 -4.99 9.77
CA ILE A 164 -9.97 -6.03 9.91
C ILE A 164 -10.00 -6.67 11.32
N GLY A 165 -10.84 -6.17 12.22
CA GLY A 165 -11.07 -6.73 13.55
C GLY A 165 -9.99 -6.37 14.57
N THR A 166 -9.48 -5.14 14.50
CA THR A 166 -8.67 -4.53 15.56
C THR A 166 -9.47 -4.52 16.87
N GLY A 167 -8.81 -4.86 17.98
CA GLY A 167 -9.47 -5.02 19.26
C GLY A 167 -10.00 -3.72 19.89
N LEU A 168 -9.21 -2.66 19.81
CA LEU A 168 -9.59 -1.31 20.23
C LEU A 168 -9.03 -0.27 19.28
N VAL A 169 -9.85 0.70 18.86
CA VAL A 169 -9.39 1.87 18.10
C VAL A 169 -9.50 3.12 18.97
N ARG A 170 -8.39 3.84 19.08
CA ARG A 170 -8.28 5.13 19.77
C ARG A 170 -8.02 6.25 18.78
N LEU A 171 -8.95 7.19 18.67
CA LEU A 171 -8.87 8.30 17.72
C LEU A 171 -8.27 9.52 18.40
N ALA A 172 -7.07 9.88 17.99
CA ALA A 172 -6.36 11.08 18.39
C ALA A 172 -6.62 12.19 17.36
N ILE A 173 -7.56 13.09 17.68
CA ILE A 173 -8.13 14.04 16.72
C ILE A 173 -8.16 15.46 17.30
N PRO A 174 -8.14 16.52 16.48
CA PRO A 174 -8.51 17.85 16.92
C PRO A 174 -9.91 17.85 17.57
N ALA A 175 -10.05 18.50 18.72
CA ALA A 175 -11.30 18.54 19.48
C ALA A 175 -12.59 18.87 18.66
N PRO A 176 -12.55 19.78 17.65
CA PRO A 176 -13.73 20.09 16.83
C PRO A 176 -14.30 18.90 16.04
N LEU A 177 -13.51 17.87 15.74
CA LEU A 177 -13.97 16.71 14.96
C LEU A 177 -14.80 15.73 15.79
N HIS A 178 -14.70 15.79 17.12
CA HIS A 178 -15.29 14.79 18.01
C HIS A 178 -16.79 14.64 17.81
N GLY A 179 -17.55 15.75 17.75
CA GLY A 179 -19.00 15.69 17.60
C GLY A 179 -19.44 14.97 16.31
N THR A 180 -18.78 15.26 15.19
CA THR A 180 -19.07 14.66 13.89
C THR A 180 -18.69 13.18 13.84
N LEU A 181 -17.59 12.78 14.48
CA LEU A 181 -17.11 11.41 14.45
C LEU A 181 -17.75 10.50 15.51
N ALA A 182 -18.12 11.03 16.68
CA ALA A 182 -18.68 10.25 17.77
C ALA A 182 -20.01 9.57 17.39
N GLY A 183 -20.81 10.21 16.53
CA GLY A 183 -22.03 9.60 15.97
C GLY A 183 -21.77 8.42 15.04
N HIS A 184 -20.55 8.27 14.51
CA HIS A 184 -20.15 7.15 13.66
C HIS A 184 -19.41 6.04 14.38
N PHE A 185 -18.84 6.32 15.56
CA PHE A 185 -18.00 5.39 16.32
C PHE A 185 -18.33 5.40 17.82
N PRO A 186 -19.51 4.88 18.22
CA PRO A 186 -19.83 4.74 19.64
C PRO A 186 -18.83 3.85 20.41
N GLU A 187 -18.14 2.94 19.71
CA GLU A 187 -17.16 2.00 20.26
C GLU A 187 -15.73 2.57 20.40
N ALA A 188 -15.41 3.66 19.70
CA ALA A 188 -14.06 4.24 19.73
C ALA A 188 -13.77 4.95 21.05
N THR A 189 -12.48 4.97 21.40
CA THR A 189 -11.97 5.83 22.49
C THR A 189 -11.31 7.06 21.90
N TRP A 190 -11.31 8.16 22.64
CA TRP A 190 -10.93 9.47 22.12
C TRP A 190 -9.72 10.03 22.85
N LEU A 191 -8.79 10.62 22.11
CA LEU A 191 -7.74 11.47 22.61
C LEU A 191 -7.89 12.82 21.92
N LEU A 192 -8.52 13.79 22.59
CA LEU A 192 -8.75 15.11 22.01
C LEU A 192 -7.45 15.91 22.05
N LEU A 193 -6.94 16.26 20.87
CA LEU A 193 -5.68 16.96 20.71
C LEU A 193 -5.91 18.48 20.62
N PRO A 194 -4.99 19.29 21.19
CA PRO A 194 -4.88 20.71 20.94
C PRO A 194 -4.81 20.99 19.45
N HIS A 195 -5.39 22.12 19.04
CA HIS A 195 -5.47 22.48 17.64
C HIS A 195 -5.33 23.98 17.44
N GLU A 196 -4.87 24.36 16.25
CA GLU A 196 -4.90 25.74 15.76
C GLU A 196 -5.74 25.75 14.50
N MET A 197 -6.84 26.51 14.51
CA MET A 197 -7.78 26.61 13.39
C MET A 197 -8.35 25.26 12.86
N GLY A 198 -8.23 24.18 13.64
CA GLY A 198 -8.74 22.86 13.26
C GLY A 198 -7.68 21.87 12.79
N MET A 199 -6.41 22.29 12.80
CA MET A 199 -5.23 21.47 12.51
C MET A 199 -4.57 21.05 13.83
N ILE A 200 -4.01 19.84 13.90
CA ILE A 200 -3.37 19.35 15.13
C ILE A 200 -2.18 20.25 15.47
N ALA A 201 -2.14 20.76 16.70
CA ALA A 201 -1.05 21.60 17.15
C ALA A 201 0.16 20.79 17.65
N GLU A 202 1.34 21.41 17.68
CA GLU A 202 2.60 20.79 18.15
C GLU A 202 2.45 20.10 19.53
N SER A 203 1.73 20.72 20.46
CA SER A 203 1.48 20.18 21.81
C SER A 203 0.65 18.89 21.83
N GLY A 204 -0.02 18.54 20.72
CA GLY A 204 -0.67 17.25 20.54
C GLY A 204 0.30 16.06 20.59
N ALA A 205 1.55 16.26 20.18
CA ALA A 205 2.56 15.20 20.21
C ALA A 205 2.84 14.75 21.66
N ASP A 206 2.95 15.71 22.59
CA ASP A 206 3.16 15.42 24.02
C ASP A 206 2.02 14.56 24.60
N LEU A 207 0.78 14.80 24.15
CA LEU A 207 -0.37 14.02 24.59
C LEU A 207 -0.34 12.61 24.05
N ILE A 208 0.02 12.42 22.77
CA ILE A 208 0.16 11.08 22.18
C ILE A 208 1.26 10.31 22.92
N LEU A 209 2.45 10.90 23.07
CA LEU A 209 3.59 10.26 23.73
C LEU A 209 3.26 9.82 25.17
N LYS A 210 2.46 10.61 25.91
CA LYS A 210 1.97 10.26 27.26
C LYS A 210 0.87 9.19 27.29
N ASN A 211 0.33 8.81 26.13
CA ASN A 211 -0.84 7.93 25.99
C ASN A 211 -0.56 6.70 25.11
N LEU A 212 0.71 6.30 24.97
CA LEU A 212 1.11 5.11 24.23
C LEU A 212 0.99 3.80 25.02
N ASP A 213 0.66 3.84 26.32
CA ASP A 213 0.44 2.62 27.10
C ASP A 213 -0.61 1.73 26.41
N ARG A 214 -0.25 0.46 26.18
CA ARG A 214 -1.05 -0.58 25.49
C ARG A 214 -1.36 -0.31 24.02
N VAL A 215 -0.83 0.75 23.42
CA VAL A 215 -0.91 0.97 21.97
C VAL A 215 0.02 -0.01 21.28
N THR A 216 -0.54 -0.82 20.38
CA THR A 216 0.19 -1.87 19.66
C THR A 216 0.69 -1.37 18.32
N ALA A 217 -0.04 -0.43 17.69
CA ALA A 217 0.35 0.24 16.47
C ALA A 217 -0.20 1.67 16.43
N LEU A 218 0.45 2.53 15.65
CA LEU A 218 0.07 3.93 15.45
C LEU A 218 -0.13 4.23 13.96
N LEU A 219 -1.25 4.82 13.56
CA LEU A 219 -1.43 5.41 12.23
C LEU A 219 -1.30 6.94 12.33
N VAL A 220 -0.47 7.54 11.49
CA VAL A 220 -0.30 9.00 11.42
C VAL A 220 -0.38 9.47 9.97
N GLY A 221 -1.08 10.58 9.74
CA GLY A 221 -0.96 11.31 8.48
C GLY A 221 -2.24 11.55 7.68
N PRO A 222 -3.21 10.63 7.61
CA PRO A 222 -4.42 10.86 6.80
C PRO A 222 -5.16 12.15 7.18
N GLY A 223 -5.23 13.11 6.26
CA GLY A 223 -5.98 14.36 6.44
C GLY A 223 -5.42 15.32 7.49
N LEU A 224 -4.13 15.23 7.81
CA LEU A 224 -3.49 16.14 8.76
C LEU A 224 -3.29 17.56 8.20
N GLY A 225 -3.28 17.73 6.88
CA GLY A 225 -2.90 18.99 6.24
C GLY A 225 -1.39 19.23 6.27
N ASN A 226 -0.96 20.42 5.83
CA ASN A 226 0.45 20.73 5.58
C ASN A 226 0.94 22.02 6.27
N GLU A 227 0.17 22.52 7.23
CA GLU A 227 0.38 23.73 8.02
C GLU A 227 1.58 23.58 8.96
N ASP A 228 2.19 24.72 9.33
CA ASP A 228 3.40 24.74 10.17
C ASP A 228 3.20 24.08 11.54
N THR A 229 2.04 24.28 12.16
CA THR A 229 1.71 23.65 13.46
C THR A 229 1.63 22.13 13.37
N THR A 230 1.10 21.60 12.26
CA THR A 230 1.05 20.16 11.97
C THR A 230 2.44 19.61 11.64
N ALA A 231 3.26 20.37 10.91
CA ALA A 231 4.65 20.01 10.64
C ALA A 231 5.45 19.88 11.95
N ALA A 232 5.30 20.85 12.85
CA ALA A 232 5.92 20.82 14.18
C ALA A 232 5.41 19.65 15.03
N PHE A 233 4.12 19.31 14.92
CA PHE A 233 3.55 18.11 15.54
C PHE A 233 4.24 16.82 15.05
N ILE A 234 4.39 16.63 13.73
CA ILE A 234 5.07 15.44 13.17
C ILE A 234 6.53 15.39 13.58
N GLU A 235 7.26 16.50 13.47
CA GLU A 235 8.67 16.59 13.90
C GLU A 235 8.83 16.14 15.34
N LYS A 236 7.98 16.66 16.23
CA LYS A 236 8.05 16.36 17.65
C LYS A 236 7.63 14.94 17.99
N LEU A 237 6.59 14.43 17.33
CA LEU A 237 6.13 13.06 17.51
C LEU A 237 7.22 12.04 17.15
N LEU A 238 7.92 12.27 16.04
CA LEU A 238 8.97 11.36 15.53
C LEU A 238 10.30 11.53 16.27
N THR A 239 10.66 12.74 16.71
CA THR A 239 11.90 12.97 17.46
C THR A 239 11.78 12.68 18.95
N GLY A 240 10.56 12.56 19.49
CA GLY A 240 10.30 12.32 20.91
C GLY A 240 10.74 13.44 21.85
N LYS A 241 11.12 14.62 21.32
CA LYS A 241 11.58 15.76 22.13
C LYS A 241 10.39 16.35 22.92
N GLN A 242 10.48 16.37 24.25
CA GLN A 242 9.48 17.07 25.07
C GLN A 242 9.59 18.59 24.89
N SER A 243 8.45 19.29 24.90
CA SER A 243 8.44 20.75 24.86
C SER A 243 9.14 21.37 26.07
N THR A 244 9.96 22.39 25.84
CA THR A 244 10.45 23.29 26.89
C THR A 244 9.41 24.35 27.30
N HIS A 245 8.29 24.46 26.59
CA HIS A 245 7.24 25.45 26.87
C HIS A 245 6.16 24.86 27.79
N ARG A 246 6.10 25.38 29.03
CA ARG A 246 5.01 25.15 29.99
C ARG A 246 3.67 25.52 29.35
N SER A 247 2.80 24.55 29.08
CA SER A 247 1.41 24.82 28.74
C SER A 247 0.62 25.19 30.00
N ALA A 248 -0.21 26.22 29.90
CA ALA A 248 -1.18 26.55 30.93
C ALA A 248 -2.23 25.43 31.04
N ALA A 249 -2.51 24.99 32.26
CA ALA A 249 -3.39 23.86 32.55
C ALA A 249 -4.80 24.06 31.95
N PHE A 250 -5.27 23.05 31.22
CA PHE A 250 -6.65 22.93 30.74
C PHE A 250 -7.30 21.69 31.36
N GLY A 251 -8.36 21.88 32.16
CA GLY A 251 -9.14 20.80 32.77
C GLY A 251 -8.52 20.13 34.01
N PHE A 252 -9.37 19.50 34.83
CA PHE A 252 -9.11 18.97 36.19
C PHE A 252 -8.09 17.80 36.28
N LEU A 253 -6.85 18.02 35.85
CA LEU A 253 -5.73 17.13 36.14
C LEU A 253 -4.82 17.79 37.18
N PRO A 254 -4.54 17.15 38.33
CA PRO A 254 -3.58 17.69 39.28
C PRO A 254 -2.20 17.72 38.62
N SER A 255 -1.53 18.87 38.68
CA SER A 255 -0.15 19.00 38.23
C SER A 255 0.75 18.17 39.15
N ARG A 256 1.21 17.02 38.67
CA ARG A 256 2.35 16.35 39.29
C ARG A 256 3.60 17.07 38.81
N ALA A 257 4.18 17.83 39.73
CA ALA A 257 5.50 18.44 39.57
C ALA A 257 6.58 17.34 39.58
N ASN A 258 7.54 17.50 38.68
CA ASN A 258 8.88 16.92 38.66
C ASN A 258 9.00 15.41 38.90
N ASP A 259 9.07 14.66 37.80
CA ASP A 259 10.05 13.59 37.69
C ASP A 259 10.86 13.83 36.42
N SER A 260 12.10 14.29 36.63
CA SER A 260 13.12 14.49 35.61
C SER A 260 13.87 13.19 35.33
N ASN A 261 13.13 12.12 35.04
CA ASN A 261 13.69 10.96 34.36
C ASN A 261 13.22 11.06 32.93
N GLU A 262 14.17 11.22 32.00
CA GLU A 262 13.95 10.98 30.57
C GLU A 262 13.59 9.49 30.41
N GLU A 263 12.35 9.12 30.76
CA GLU A 263 11.81 7.82 30.39
C GLU A 263 11.77 7.79 28.86
N HIS A 264 12.67 6.99 28.29
CA HIS A 264 12.71 6.75 26.85
C HIS A 264 11.37 6.12 26.45
N VAL A 265 10.49 6.93 25.87
CA VAL A 265 9.18 6.47 25.40
C VAL A 265 9.42 5.50 24.24
N VAL A 266 9.10 4.23 24.45
CA VAL A 266 9.18 3.22 23.39
C VAL A 266 7.99 3.42 22.46
N MET A 267 8.26 3.91 21.25
CA MET A 267 7.25 4.09 20.22
C MET A 267 6.82 2.73 19.64
N PRO A 268 5.51 2.46 19.50
CA PRO A 268 5.05 1.27 18.79
C PRO A 268 5.35 1.39 17.29
N PRO A 269 5.35 0.27 16.54
CA PRO A 269 5.37 0.31 15.09
C PRO A 269 4.27 1.22 14.55
N MET A 270 4.57 1.96 13.47
CA MET A 270 3.63 2.91 12.91
C MET A 270 3.40 2.73 11.42
N VAL A 271 2.22 3.13 10.96
CA VAL A 271 1.91 3.35 9.56
C VAL A 271 1.91 4.86 9.33
N VAL A 272 2.75 5.34 8.43
CA VAL A 272 2.77 6.74 8.01
C VAL A 272 2.18 6.83 6.61
N ASP A 273 1.17 7.68 6.46
CA ASP A 273 0.40 7.79 5.21
C ASP A 273 0.15 9.26 4.85
N ALA A 274 -0.22 9.53 3.59
CA ALA A 274 -0.74 10.81 3.12
C ALA A 274 0.12 12.05 3.52
N ASP A 275 -0.50 13.07 4.12
CA ASP A 275 0.17 14.29 4.58
C ASP A 275 1.29 13.98 5.58
N GLY A 276 1.17 12.90 6.37
CA GLY A 276 2.22 12.44 7.28
C GLY A 276 3.52 12.13 6.54
N LEU A 277 3.45 11.50 5.37
CA LEU A 277 4.62 11.19 4.53
C LEU A 277 5.29 12.47 4.02
N ARG A 278 4.48 13.44 3.55
CA ARG A 278 5.01 14.72 3.03
C ARG A 278 5.65 15.57 4.12
N LEU A 279 5.04 15.60 5.31
CA LEU A 279 5.59 16.32 6.46
C LEU A 279 6.85 15.63 6.98
N MET A 280 6.85 14.30 7.08
CA MET A 280 8.02 13.50 7.46
C MET A 280 9.18 13.68 6.48
N ALA A 281 8.93 13.78 5.18
CA ALA A 281 9.95 14.03 4.16
C ALA A 281 10.72 15.36 4.36
N ARG A 282 10.17 16.32 5.13
CA ARG A 282 10.86 17.58 5.48
C ARG A 282 11.94 17.38 6.55
N LEU A 283 11.89 16.27 7.29
CA LEU A 283 12.82 15.97 8.37
C LEU A 283 14.08 15.32 7.81
N LYS A 284 15.24 15.78 8.29
CA LYS A 284 16.52 15.14 7.96
C LYS A 284 16.60 13.77 8.61
N ASN A 285 17.04 12.77 7.86
CA ASN A 285 17.20 11.38 8.31
C ASN A 285 15.92 10.82 8.95
N TRP A 286 14.75 11.18 8.40
CA TRP A 286 13.48 10.66 8.88
C TRP A 286 13.39 9.13 8.98
N PRO A 287 14.07 8.30 8.14
CA PRO A 287 13.99 6.85 8.29
C PRO A 287 14.52 6.36 9.64
N ASP A 288 15.55 7.03 10.18
CA ASP A 288 16.13 6.70 11.48
C ASP A 288 15.23 7.11 12.66
N LEU A 289 14.20 7.92 12.40
CA LEU A 289 13.21 8.33 13.40
C LEU A 289 12.04 7.35 13.49
N LEU A 290 11.89 6.44 12.52
CA LEU A 290 10.81 5.46 12.54
C LEU A 290 11.12 4.28 13.46
N PRO A 291 10.16 3.85 14.30
CA PRO A 291 10.28 2.62 15.07
C PRO A 291 10.45 1.39 14.15
N PRO A 292 11.19 0.35 14.57
CA PRO A 292 11.28 -0.90 13.82
C PRO A 292 9.89 -1.50 13.52
N GLY A 293 9.72 -2.01 12.30
CA GLY A 293 8.44 -2.58 11.84
C GLY A 293 7.41 -1.54 11.40
N SER A 294 7.82 -0.28 11.22
CA SER A 294 6.96 0.76 10.65
C SER A 294 6.81 0.61 9.14
N ILE A 295 5.65 1.03 8.62
CA ILE A 295 5.26 0.92 7.22
C ILE A 295 5.00 2.33 6.68
N VAL A 296 5.46 2.62 5.47
CA VAL A 296 5.11 3.82 4.71
C VAL A 296 4.23 3.44 3.51
N THR A 297 3.22 4.25 3.19
CA THR A 297 2.24 3.93 2.13
C THR A 297 2.18 4.97 1.01
N PRO A 298 3.32 5.38 0.40
CA PRO A 298 3.32 6.48 -0.56
C PRO A 298 2.66 6.11 -1.90
N HIS A 299 1.80 7.00 -2.40
CA HIS A 299 1.52 7.05 -3.83
C HIS A 299 2.73 7.64 -4.60
N PRO A 300 2.81 7.59 -5.95
CA PRO A 300 3.98 8.07 -6.70
C PRO A 300 4.44 9.50 -6.39
N GLY A 301 3.52 10.46 -6.23
CA GLY A 301 3.88 11.82 -5.80
C GLY A 301 4.39 11.96 -4.35
N GLU A 302 3.96 11.12 -3.41
CA GLU A 302 4.51 11.08 -2.05
C GLU A 302 5.88 10.40 -2.05
N MET A 303 6.04 9.34 -2.84
CA MET A 303 7.33 8.69 -3.07
C MET A 303 8.33 9.68 -3.66
N SER A 304 7.89 10.55 -4.57
CA SER A 304 8.71 11.65 -5.10
C SER A 304 9.14 12.63 -3.99
N ALA A 305 8.23 12.99 -3.08
CA ALA A 305 8.57 13.83 -1.93
C ALA A 305 9.59 13.16 -0.98
N LEU A 306 9.45 11.87 -0.72
CA LEU A 306 10.35 11.11 0.18
C LEU A 306 11.75 10.89 -0.41
N THR A 307 11.82 10.65 -1.72
CA THR A 307 13.06 10.23 -2.41
C THR A 307 13.78 11.37 -3.14
N GLY A 308 13.07 12.45 -3.47
CA GLY A 308 13.53 13.51 -4.37
C GLY A 308 13.54 13.12 -5.85
N LEU A 309 13.10 11.91 -6.22
CA LEU A 309 13.05 11.46 -7.61
C LEU A 309 11.82 12.03 -8.34
N PRO A 310 11.91 12.31 -9.65
CA PRO A 310 10.74 12.66 -10.47
C PRO A 310 9.70 11.53 -10.49
N VAL A 311 8.42 11.88 -10.57
CA VAL A 311 7.33 10.91 -10.62
C VAL A 311 7.45 9.99 -11.83
N GLU A 312 7.91 10.51 -12.96
CA GLU A 312 8.11 9.75 -14.21
C GLU A 312 9.14 8.63 -14.02
N GLN A 313 10.21 8.91 -13.27
CA GLN A 313 11.22 7.90 -12.94
C GLN A 313 10.66 6.84 -12.00
N ILE A 314 9.85 7.24 -11.02
CA ILE A 314 9.17 6.31 -10.10
C ILE A 314 8.20 5.39 -10.84
N GLN A 315 7.47 5.95 -11.80
CA GLN A 315 6.51 5.22 -12.62
C GLN A 315 7.18 4.22 -13.57
N ALA A 316 8.38 4.55 -14.08
CA ALA A 316 9.11 3.69 -15.00
C ALA A 316 9.53 2.35 -14.38
N ASP A 317 9.85 2.32 -13.07
CA ASP A 317 10.15 1.07 -12.37
C ASP A 317 9.73 1.13 -10.89
N ARG A 318 8.42 1.01 -10.65
CA ARG A 318 7.85 1.07 -9.30
C ARG A 318 8.41 -0.01 -8.38
N LEU A 319 8.63 -1.22 -8.91
CA LEU A 319 9.02 -2.38 -8.11
C LEU A 319 10.45 -2.22 -7.60
N GLU A 320 11.38 -1.88 -8.48
CA GLU A 320 12.78 -1.74 -8.08
C GLU A 320 12.99 -0.53 -7.15
N ILE A 321 12.28 0.57 -7.41
CA ILE A 321 12.32 1.74 -6.54
C ILE A 321 11.74 1.43 -5.16
N ALA A 322 10.60 0.75 -5.08
CA ALA A 322 10.03 0.33 -3.80
C ALA A 322 10.99 -0.61 -3.05
N ARG A 323 11.57 -1.61 -3.72
CA ARG A 323 12.55 -2.54 -3.12
C ARG A 323 13.77 -1.82 -2.57
N LYS A 324 14.39 -0.95 -3.39
CA LYS A 324 15.58 -0.19 -3.00
C LYS A 324 15.32 0.62 -1.74
N TYR A 325 14.24 1.40 -1.72
CA TYR A 325 13.96 2.30 -0.61
C TYR A 325 13.41 1.58 0.62
N ALA A 326 12.69 0.47 0.48
CA ALA A 326 12.35 -0.40 1.60
C ALA A 326 13.61 -0.91 2.33
N GLN A 327 14.64 -1.31 1.58
CA GLN A 327 15.93 -1.72 2.15
C GLN A 327 16.69 -0.54 2.79
N GLU A 328 16.71 0.62 2.13
CA GLU A 328 17.40 1.82 2.61
C GLU A 328 16.75 2.38 3.90
N TRP A 329 15.42 2.40 3.95
CA TRP A 329 14.65 2.96 5.06
C TRP A 329 14.33 1.94 6.16
N ARG A 330 14.53 0.64 5.89
CA ARG A 330 14.16 -0.47 6.79
C ARG A 330 12.67 -0.48 7.14
N THR A 331 11.85 -0.21 6.13
CA THR A 331 10.37 -0.14 6.20
C THR A 331 9.74 -1.09 5.20
#